data_AF-A0A3A9EPE2-F1
#
_entry.id   AF-A0A3A9EPE2-F1
#
_cell.length_a   1.000
_cell.length_b   1.000
_cell.length_c   1.000
_cell.angle_alpha   90.00
_cell.angle_beta   90.00
_cell.angle_gamma   90.00
#
_symmetry.space_group_name_H-M   'P 1'
#
loop_
_entity.id
_entity.type
_entity.pdbx_description
1 polymer ?
#
loop_
_entity_poly.entity_id
_entity_poly.type
_entity_poly.pdbx_seq_one_letter_code
_entity_poly.pdbx_strand_id
1 'polypeptide(L)' 'AAVYVNASTRFTDGYEFGFGAEMGISTQKLHVRGPMGLEALTTMKYVIEGDGQIR' A
#
# COMPACT_ATOMS: atom_id res chain seq x y z
N ALA A 1 10.32 0.81 -0.92
CA ALA A 1 11.43 1.77 -0.79
C ALA A 1 11.05 2.83 0.24
N ALA A 2 11.95 3.14 1.16
CA ALA A 2 11.76 4.15 2.20
C ALA A 2 12.97 5.10 2.23
N VAL A 3 12.76 6.31 2.74
CA VAL A 3 13.81 7.31 2.95
C VAL A 3 13.92 7.54 4.46
N TYR A 4 15.14 7.53 4.96
CA TYR A 4 15.44 7.68 6.38
C TYR A 4 16.32 8.89 6.62
N VAL A 5 16.18 9.49 7.79
CA VAL A 5 17.11 10.47 8.36
C VAL A 5 17.54 9.93 9.72
N ASN A 6 18.83 9.68 9.90
CA ASN A 6 19.42 9.16 11.15
C ASN A 6 18.80 7.84 11.66
N ALA A 7 18.32 6.98 10.76
CA ALA A 7 17.79 5.67 11.11
C ALA A 7 18.36 4.57 10.19
N SER A 8 18.38 3.34 10.69
CA SER A 8 18.88 2.18 9.94
C SER A 8 17.96 1.84 8.77
N THR A 9 18.53 1.44 7.64
CA THR A 9 17.76 0.95 6.48
C THR A 9 17.06 -0.39 6.76
N ARG A 10 17.49 -1.14 7.78
CA ARG A 10 16.84 -2.40 8.20
C ARG A 10 15.40 -2.22 8.66
N PHE A 11 14.98 -0.99 8.97
CA PHE A 11 13.60 -0.68 9.29
C PHE A 11 12.66 -0.70 8.06
N THR A 12 13.14 -1.05 6.86
CA THR A 12 12.26 -1.21 5.69
C THR A 12 11.58 -2.58 5.77
N ASP A 13 10.62 -2.71 6.68
CA ASP A 13 9.90 -3.95 6.95
C ASP A 13 8.45 -3.63 7.37
N GLY A 14 7.50 -4.47 6.95
CA GLY A 14 6.08 -4.24 7.22
C GLY A 14 5.69 -4.25 8.70
N TYR A 15 6.34 -5.05 9.56
CA TYR A 15 6.06 -5.00 11.00
C TYR A 15 6.58 -3.71 11.63
N GLU A 16 7.80 -3.31 11.29
CA GLU A 16 8.40 -2.05 11.76
C GLU A 16 7.60 -0.82 11.30
N PHE A 17 6.93 -0.91 10.15
CA PHE A 17 6.04 0.13 9.61
C PHE A 17 4.60 0.05 10.12
N GLY A 18 4.28 -0.93 10.97
CA GLY A 18 2.94 -1.07 11.58
C GLY A 18 1.89 -1.73 10.69
N PHE A 19 2.28 -2.39 9.60
CA PHE A 19 1.36 -3.12 8.71
C PHE A 19 0.95 -4.50 9.26
N GLY A 20 1.64 -4.97 10.31
CA GLY A 20 1.36 -6.24 10.97
C GLY A 20 1.73 -7.49 10.17
N ALA A 21 1.84 -7.41 8.85
CA ALA A 21 2.43 -8.44 8.01
C ALA A 21 2.94 -7.82 6.71
N GLU A 22 3.88 -8.50 6.06
CA GLU A 22 4.41 -8.13 4.76
C GLU A 22 4.45 -9.36 3.84
N MET A 23 4.01 -9.19 2.58
CA MET A 23 4.25 -10.16 1.50
C MET A 23 5.64 -9.97 0.87
N GLY A 24 6.11 -8.73 0.80
CA GLY A 24 7.46 -8.37 0.36
C GLY A 24 7.63 -6.85 0.21
N ILE A 25 8.78 -6.42 -0.29
CA ILE A 25 9.10 -5.00 -0.51
C ILE A 25 9.01 -4.65 -1.99
N SER A 26 8.08 -3.77 -2.36
CA SER A 26 8.02 -3.21 -3.72
C SER A 26 8.97 -2.03 -3.90
N THR A 27 9.69 -2.02 -5.03
CA THR A 27 10.50 -0.91 -5.52
C THR A 27 9.88 -0.21 -6.74
N GLN A 28 8.79 -0.75 -7.30
CA GLN A 28 8.05 -0.17 -8.42
C GLN A 28 7.32 1.12 -7.99
N LYS A 29 6.94 1.96 -8.96
CA LYS A 29 6.27 3.25 -8.70
C LYS A 29 4.75 3.19 -8.77
N LEU A 30 4.19 2.23 -9.50
CA LEU A 30 2.75 2.08 -9.68
C LEU A 30 2.20 1.03 -8.70
N HIS A 31 0.93 1.17 -8.34
CA HIS A 31 0.21 0.33 -7.38
C HIS A 31 0.72 0.44 -5.94
N VAL A 32 1.87 -0.16 -5.63
CA VAL A 32 2.44 -0.19 -4.28
C VAL A 32 3.95 0.01 -4.31
N ARG A 33 4.47 0.72 -3.30
CA ARG A 33 5.91 0.97 -3.09
C ARG A 33 6.26 0.96 -1.60
N GLY A 34 7.23 0.14 -1.19
CA GLY A 34 7.47 -0.13 0.23
C GLY A 34 7.08 -1.56 0.62
N PRO A 35 7.16 -1.87 1.92
CA PRO A 35 6.53 -3.04 2.50
C PRO A 35 5.07 -3.21 2.04
N MET A 36 4.70 -4.40 1.56
CA MET A 36 3.37 -4.69 1.02
C MET A 36 2.51 -5.40 2.07
N GLY A 37 1.66 -4.64 2.76
CA GLY A 37 0.63 -5.17 3.67
C GLY A 37 -0.64 -5.63 2.95
N LEU A 38 -1.71 -5.94 3.70
CA LEU A 38 -2.96 -6.48 3.15
C LEU A 38 -3.63 -5.54 2.12
N GLU A 39 -3.63 -4.24 2.36
CA GLU A 39 -4.22 -3.26 1.44
C GLU A 39 -3.54 -3.27 0.06
N ALA A 40 -2.24 -3.55 0.01
CA ALA A 40 -1.48 -3.67 -1.23
C ALA A 40 -1.92 -4.85 -2.11
N LEU A 41 -2.72 -5.79 -1.57
CA LEU A 41 -3.28 -6.92 -2.30
C LEU A 41 -4.72 -6.68 -2.77
N THR A 42 -5.22 -5.45 -2.61
CA THR A 42 -6.57 -5.06 -3.01
C THR A 42 -6.54 -4.08 -4.18
N THR A 43 -7.70 -3.84 -4.78
CA THR A 43 -7.89 -2.82 -5.82
C THR A 43 -9.15 -2.03 -5.52
N MET A 44 -9.27 -0.84 -6.13
CA MET A 44 -10.41 0.04 -5.93
C MET A 44 -11.37 -0.04 -7.11
N LYS A 45 -12.67 0.00 -6.83
CA LYS A 45 -13.72 0.13 -7.84
C LYS A 45 -14.71 1.20 -7.41
N TYR A 46 -15.32 1.87 -8.38
CA TYR A 46 -16.45 2.75 -8.12
C TYR A 46 -17.73 1.93 -8.02
N VAL A 47 -18.55 2.27 -7.04
CA VAL A 47 -19.91 1.75 -6.87
C VAL A 47 -20.84 2.95 -6.93
N ILE A 48 -21.78 2.93 -7.88
CA ILE A 48 -22.75 4.01 -8.09
C ILE A 48 -24.13 3.38 -7.94
N GLU A 49 -24.88 3.83 -6.94
CA GLU A 49 -26.25 3.38 -6.69
C GLU A 49 -27.23 4.43 -7.17
N GLY A 50 -28.25 3.98 -7.90
CA GLY A 50 -29.08 4.83 -8.72
C GLY A 50 -30.58 4.66 -8.51
N ASP A 51 -31.35 5.71 -8.82
CA ASP A 51 -32.82 5.75 -8.79
C ASP A 51 -33.34 6.78 -9.81
N GLY A 52 -33.08 6.55 -11.10
CA GLY A 52 -33.56 7.39 -12.19
C GLY A 52 -32.56 8.41 -12.76
N GLN A 53 -31.26 8.19 -12.57
CA GLN A 53 -30.23 9.04 -13.19
C GLN A 53 -30.26 8.90 -14.72
N ILE A 54 -30.15 10.03 -15.38
CA ILE A 54 -29.95 10.16 -16.83
C ILE A 54 -28.51 10.65 -17.06
N ARG A 55 -27.91 10.24 -18.18
CA ARG A 55 -26.49 10.46 -18.50
C ARG A 55 -26.15 11.92 -18.76
#